data_AF-A0A3S3PYQ5-F1
#
_entry.id   AF-A0A3S3PYQ5-F1
#
_cell.length_a   1.000
_cell.length_b   1.000
_cell.length_c   1.000
_cell.angle_alpha   90.00
_cell.angle_beta   90.00
_cell.angle_gamma   90.00
#
_symmetry.space_group_name_H-M   'P 1'
#
loop_
_entity.id
_entity.type
_entity.pdbx_description
1 polymer ?
#
loop_
_entity_poly.entity_id
_entity_poly.type
_entity_poly.pdbx_seq_one_letter_code
_entity_poly.pdbx_strand_id
1 'polypeptide(L)'
;MYVVALPYLGCGHINPMMNLCKLLALSDDSLLITFVVTEEWLGFIGSAPTPPNIRFRSIPNVIPSELVREANFAGFIEAMWIPSGSVRSQQHEISLRLQPNSTLDEPESYLSRLCDSSERGEERVNYIPGISSIRLADFPYFSIAKGEAVLGRALEGISSATESQCILFNSFYELENDVIDSLRAKIQISIYHVGPTIPYMTLHEMTAMAMAHGPSQRGPL
;
A
#
# COMPACT_ATOMS: atom_id res chain seq x y z
N MET A 1 -20.03 11.27 -2.08
CA MET A 1 -19.62 9.87 -1.82
C MET A 1 -18.79 9.82 -0.54
N TYR A 2 -18.73 8.71 0.21
CA TYR A 2 -17.94 8.62 1.46
C TYR A 2 -16.99 7.42 1.44
N VAL A 3 -15.72 7.65 1.74
CA VAL A 3 -14.65 6.64 1.75
C VAL A 3 -13.93 6.68 3.10
N VAL A 4 -13.58 5.50 3.62
CA VAL A 4 -12.68 5.35 4.76
C VAL A 4 -11.38 4.77 4.25
N ALA A 5 -10.27 5.48 4.48
CA ALA A 5 -8.93 5.04 4.14
C ALA A 5 -8.22 4.56 5.42
N LEU A 6 -7.79 3.31 5.39
CA LEU A 6 -7.16 2.59 6.49
C LEU A 6 -5.80 2.07 5.99
N PRO A 7 -4.73 2.89 6.04
CA PRO A 7 -3.41 2.46 5.63
C PRO A 7 -2.84 1.42 6.57
N TYR A 8 -2.05 0.52 5.99
CA TYR A 8 -1.12 -0.28 6.74
C TYR A 8 -0.13 0.64 7.48
N LEU A 9 0.12 0.35 8.75
CA LEU A 9 0.80 1.26 9.64
C LEU A 9 2.32 1.20 9.45
N GLY A 10 2.81 1.99 8.49
CA GLY A 10 4.23 2.20 8.21
C GLY A 10 4.42 3.29 7.17
N CYS A 11 5.54 4.03 7.21
CA CYS A 11 5.76 5.19 6.34
C CYS A 11 5.64 4.88 4.84
N GLY A 12 6.06 3.68 4.43
CA GLY A 12 5.99 3.18 3.06
C GLY A 12 4.56 2.93 2.55
N HIS A 13 3.56 2.84 3.44
CA HIS A 13 2.16 2.61 3.08
C HIS A 13 1.29 3.85 3.34
N ILE A 14 1.55 4.58 4.43
CA ILE A 14 0.79 5.77 4.80
C ILE A 14 0.96 6.89 3.78
N ASN A 15 2.20 7.17 3.36
CA ASN A 15 2.46 8.28 2.45
C ASN A 15 1.81 8.08 1.06
N PRO A 16 1.98 6.92 0.40
CA PRO A 16 1.29 6.65 -0.86
C PRO A 16 -0.24 6.70 -0.74
N MET A 17 -0.82 6.14 0.32
CA MET A 17 -2.27 6.16 0.56
C MET A 17 -2.79 7.59 0.75
N MET A 18 -2.07 8.42 1.52
CA MET A 18 -2.41 9.83 1.73
C MET A 18 -2.36 10.61 0.41
N ASN A 19 -1.33 10.39 -0.41
CA ASN A 19 -1.22 11.04 -1.72
C ASN A 19 -2.35 10.61 -2.66
N LEU A 20 -2.71 9.33 -2.69
CA LEU A 20 -3.88 8.85 -3.41
C LEU A 20 -5.16 9.55 -2.93
N CYS A 21 -5.38 9.62 -1.62
CA CYS A 21 -6.54 10.30 -1.04
C CYS A 21 -6.59 11.78 -1.43
N LYS A 22 -5.45 12.47 -1.46
CA LYS A 22 -5.37 13.86 -1.94
C LYS A 22 -5.76 13.97 -3.41
N LEU A 23 -5.29 13.09 -4.28
CA LEU A 23 -5.66 13.08 -5.70
C LEU A 23 -7.16 12.83 -5.89
N LEU A 24 -7.73 11.88 -5.16
CA LEU A 24 -9.18 11.59 -5.20
C LEU A 24 -10.00 12.78 -4.69
N ALA A 25 -9.59 13.37 -3.57
CA ALA A 25 -10.24 14.53 -2.97
C ALA A 25 -10.22 15.77 -3.89
N LEU A 26 -9.14 15.95 -4.66
CA LEU A 26 -9.02 17.05 -5.64
C LEU A 26 -9.79 16.78 -6.94
N SER A 27 -10.11 15.51 -7.23
CA SER A 27 -10.82 15.11 -8.44
C SER A 27 -12.34 15.18 -8.27
N ASP A 28 -12.84 15.04 -7.03
CA ASP A 28 -14.26 15.07 -6.70
C ASP A 28 -14.49 15.80 -5.36
N ASP A 29 -14.96 17.05 -5.43
CA ASP A 29 -15.26 17.87 -4.26
C ASP A 29 -16.40 17.29 -3.39
N SER A 30 -17.22 16.39 -3.94
CA SER A 30 -18.30 15.71 -3.22
C SER A 30 -17.85 14.45 -2.46
N LEU A 31 -16.61 14.02 -2.70
CA LEU A 31 -16.01 12.87 -2.03
C LEU A 31 -15.49 13.27 -0.65
N LEU A 32 -16.07 12.69 0.39
CA LEU A 32 -15.59 12.84 1.76
C LEU A 32 -14.74 11.62 2.15
N ILE A 33 -13.50 11.86 2.54
CA ILE A 33 -12.54 10.82 2.93
C ILE A 33 -12.27 10.93 4.42
N THR A 34 -12.40 9.82 5.15
CA THR A 34 -11.89 9.70 6.51
C THR A 34 -10.63 8.85 6.51
N PHE A 35 -9.50 9.47 6.84
CA PHE A 35 -8.20 8.81 6.94
C PHE A 35 -7.91 8.41 8.38
N VAL A 36 -7.88 7.11 8.64
CA VAL A 36 -7.78 6.55 10.00
C VAL A 36 -6.36 6.05 10.25
N VAL A 37 -5.68 6.58 11.24
CA VAL A 37 -4.32 6.17 11.63
C VAL A 37 -4.22 6.00 13.15
N THR A 38 -3.08 5.55 13.68
CA THR A 38 -2.86 5.56 15.13
C THR A 38 -2.67 6.99 15.66
N GLU A 39 -2.81 7.17 16.97
CA GLU A 39 -2.53 8.45 17.64
C GLU A 39 -1.11 8.97 17.38
N GLU A 40 -0.11 8.08 17.40
CA GLU A 40 1.28 8.41 17.06
C GLU A 40 1.36 8.95 15.62
N TRP A 41 0.79 8.22 14.67
CA TRP A 41 0.81 8.61 13.26
C TRP A 41 0.05 9.91 13.00
N LEU A 42 -1.05 10.14 13.72
CA LEU A 42 -1.76 11.42 13.69
C LEU A 42 -0.85 12.57 14.16
N GLY A 43 0.00 12.33 15.16
CA GLY A 43 1.02 13.28 15.60
C GLY A 43 2.05 13.61 14.51
N PHE A 44 2.39 12.65 13.64
CA PHE A 44 3.34 12.85 12.55
C PHE A 44 2.76 13.58 11.34
N ILE A 45 1.50 13.31 10.96
CA ILE A 45 0.92 13.79 9.69
C ILE A 45 -0.20 14.81 9.85
N GLY A 46 -0.79 14.93 11.05
CA GLY A 46 -2.01 15.71 11.28
C GLY A 46 -1.84 17.22 11.19
N SER A 47 -0.60 17.73 11.24
CA SER A 47 -0.29 19.15 11.09
C SER A 47 -0.09 19.57 9.63
N ALA A 48 0.12 18.62 8.72
CA ALA A 48 0.36 18.91 7.31
C ALA A 48 -0.93 19.38 6.62
N PRO A 49 -0.87 20.32 5.66
CA PRO A 49 -2.04 20.74 4.91
C PRO A 49 -2.70 19.56 4.17
N THR A 50 -4.01 19.42 4.36
CA THR A 50 -4.85 18.46 3.64
C THR A 50 -6.09 19.14 3.06
N PRO A 51 -6.63 18.68 1.92
CA PRO A 51 -7.92 19.12 1.41
C PRO A 51 -9.03 19.05 2.47
N PRO A 52 -10.00 20.00 2.47
CA PRO A 52 -11.03 20.10 3.52
C PRO A 52 -12.00 18.90 3.55
N ASN A 53 -12.07 18.15 2.45
CA ASN A 53 -12.82 16.93 2.31
C ASN A 53 -12.06 15.67 2.76
N ILE A 54 -10.86 15.81 3.33
CA ILE A 54 -10.15 14.74 4.04
C ILE A 54 -10.20 15.03 5.56
N ARG A 55 -10.63 14.04 6.34
CA ARG A 55 -10.72 14.13 7.79
C ARG A 55 -9.89 13.04 8.45
N PHE A 56 -9.06 13.43 9.42
CA PHE A 56 -8.35 12.45 10.23
C PHE A 56 -9.21 11.89 11.36
N ARG A 57 -9.00 10.61 11.65
CA ARG A 57 -9.43 9.94 12.89
C ARG A 57 -8.27 9.13 13.42
N SER A 58 -8.12 9.12 14.74
CA SER A 58 -7.14 8.28 15.40
C SER A 58 -7.78 7.07 16.05
N ILE A 59 -7.02 5.99 16.11
CA ILE A 59 -7.24 4.84 16.99
C ILE A 59 -6.04 4.73 17.94
N PRO A 60 -6.18 4.05 19.09
CA PRO A 60 -5.06 3.86 20.02
C PRO A 60 -3.85 3.24 19.32
N ASN A 61 -2.65 3.53 19.83
CA ASN A 61 -1.43 2.88 19.39
C ASN A 61 -1.48 1.38 19.75
N VAL A 62 -1.71 0.52 18.75
CA VAL A 62 -1.79 -0.94 18.94
C VAL A 62 -0.58 -1.69 18.39
N ILE A 63 0.41 -0.96 17.88
CA ILE A 63 1.66 -1.49 17.33
C ILE A 63 2.86 -0.77 17.96
N PRO A 64 4.07 -1.35 17.92
CA PRO A 64 5.29 -0.64 18.31
C PRO A 64 5.49 0.63 17.49
N SER A 65 6.18 1.62 18.08
CA SER A 65 6.41 2.91 17.43
C SER A 65 7.18 2.77 16.12
N GLU A 66 6.78 3.53 15.10
CA GLU A 66 7.49 3.59 13.81
C GLU A 66 8.97 3.99 14.01
N LEU A 67 9.27 4.82 15.01
CA LEU A 67 10.61 5.36 15.28
C LEU A 67 11.61 4.31 15.74
N VAL A 68 11.15 3.19 16.28
CA VAL A 68 12.00 2.09 16.79
C VAL A 68 11.79 0.80 16.02
N ARG A 69 11.05 0.84 14.91
CA ARG A 69 10.74 -0.34 14.08
C ARG A 69 11.99 -1.07 13.63
N GLU A 70 13.02 -0.34 13.19
CA GLU A 70 14.26 -0.93 12.68
C GLU A 70 14.96 -1.83 13.71
N ALA A 71 14.85 -1.50 15.00
CA ALA A 71 15.46 -2.28 16.06
C ALA A 71 14.80 -3.66 16.25
N ASN A 72 13.54 -3.82 15.82
CA ASN A 72 12.81 -5.09 15.88
C ASN A 72 11.76 -5.19 14.77
N PHE A 73 12.20 -5.25 13.52
CA PHE A 73 11.30 -5.29 12.37
C PHE A 73 10.36 -6.51 12.40
N ALA A 74 10.87 -7.68 12.80
CA ALA A 74 10.08 -8.90 12.91
C ALA A 74 8.96 -8.76 13.96
N GLY A 75 9.27 -8.23 15.14
CA GLY A 75 8.28 -7.99 16.19
C GLY A 75 7.28 -6.89 15.83
N PHE A 76 7.69 -5.88 15.04
CA PHE A 76 6.79 -4.87 14.51
C PHE A 76 5.77 -5.48 13.53
N ILE A 77 6.25 -6.27 12.58
CA ILE A 77 5.39 -7.00 11.63
C ILE A 77 4.45 -7.90 12.43
N GLU A 78 4.97 -8.73 13.34
CA GLU A 78 4.17 -9.63 14.18
C GLU A 78 3.07 -8.90 14.95
N ALA A 79 3.38 -7.78 15.63
CA ALA A 79 2.41 -7.01 16.41
C ALA A 79 1.30 -6.37 15.56
N MET A 80 1.57 -6.07 14.30
CA MET A 80 0.58 -5.51 13.39
C MET A 80 -0.33 -6.59 12.78
N TRP A 81 0.12 -7.85 12.72
CA TRP A 81 -0.70 -8.99 12.31
C TRP A 81 -1.43 -9.68 13.47
N ILE A 82 -0.90 -9.63 14.70
CA ILE A 82 -1.55 -10.20 15.88
C ILE A 82 -2.67 -9.26 16.33
N PRO A 83 -3.92 -9.75 16.45
CA PRO A 83 -4.99 -8.96 17.03
C PRO A 83 -4.69 -8.72 18.51
N SER A 84 -4.24 -7.52 18.85
CA SER A 84 -4.16 -7.03 20.23
C SER A 84 -5.58 -6.79 20.77
N GLY A 85 -6.37 -7.85 20.95
CA GLY A 85 -7.62 -7.92 21.73
C GLY A 85 -8.76 -6.91 21.48
N SER A 86 -8.58 -5.90 20.63
CA SER A 86 -9.46 -4.72 20.56
C SER A 86 -9.81 -4.29 19.14
N VAL A 87 -8.99 -4.61 18.13
CA VAL A 87 -9.29 -4.18 16.75
C VAL A 87 -8.90 -5.26 15.74
N ARG A 88 -9.83 -6.17 15.50
CA ARG A 88 -9.78 -7.23 14.47
C ARG A 88 -9.86 -6.65 13.02
N SER A 89 -9.64 -5.35 12.84
CA SER A 89 -10.09 -4.58 11.67
C SER A 89 -9.05 -3.61 11.08
N GLN A 90 -7.79 -3.63 11.52
CA GLN A 90 -6.75 -2.75 10.96
C GLN A 90 -6.20 -3.20 9.59
N GLN A 91 -6.72 -4.30 9.05
CA GLN A 91 -6.40 -4.82 7.71
C GLN A 91 -7.42 -4.45 6.63
N HIS A 92 -8.32 -3.49 6.86
CA HIS A 92 -9.05 -2.96 5.71
C HIS A 92 -8.10 -2.07 4.91
N GLU A 93 -7.36 -2.71 4.01
CA GLU A 93 -7.00 -2.21 2.69
C GLU A 93 -8.14 -1.32 2.11
N ILE A 94 -7.90 -0.50 1.09
CA ILE A 94 -9.01 0.17 0.38
C ILE A 94 -9.97 -0.90 -0.15
N SER A 95 -10.95 -1.27 0.66
CA SER A 95 -11.98 -2.23 0.36
C SER A 95 -13.23 -1.39 0.21
N LEU A 96 -13.44 -0.93 -1.02
CA LEU A 96 -14.78 -0.59 -1.46
C LEU A 96 -15.58 -1.89 -1.31
N ARG A 97 -16.48 -1.93 -0.32
CA ARG A 97 -17.26 -3.13 0.03
C ARG A 97 -18.24 -3.47 -1.08
N LEU A 98 -18.02 -4.55 -1.82
CA LEU A 98 -19.08 -5.37 -2.43
C LEU A 98 -18.63 -6.84 -2.37
N GLN A 99 -19.61 -7.72 -2.19
CA GLN A 99 -19.37 -9.12 -1.84
C GLN A 99 -18.70 -9.91 -2.97
N PRO A 100 -17.78 -10.83 -2.65
CA PRO A 100 -17.13 -11.68 -3.62
C PRO A 100 -17.75 -13.07 -3.69
N ASN A 101 -17.78 -13.60 -4.91
CA ASN A 101 -17.88 -15.03 -5.20
C ASN A 101 -16.78 -15.32 -6.23
N SER A 102 -15.70 -15.99 -5.81
CA SER A 102 -15.05 -17.05 -6.60
C SER A 102 -13.72 -17.46 -5.96
N THR A 103 -13.48 -18.76 -6.05
CA THR A 103 -12.32 -19.48 -5.53
C THR A 103 -11.14 -19.34 -6.51
N LEU A 104 -9.95 -19.02 -5.99
CA LEU A 104 -8.70 -19.01 -6.75
C LEU A 104 -7.94 -20.33 -6.62
N ASP A 105 -7.41 -20.82 -7.74
CA ASP A 105 -6.52 -21.97 -7.77
C ASP A 105 -5.15 -21.64 -7.13
N GLU A 106 -4.95 -22.24 -5.95
CA GLU A 106 -3.75 -22.47 -5.13
C GLU A 106 -2.50 -21.58 -5.32
N PRO A 107 -2.50 -20.34 -4.76
CA PRO A 107 -1.28 -19.58 -4.46
C PRO A 107 -0.33 -20.28 -3.46
N GLU A 108 -0.81 -21.27 -2.71
CA GLU A 108 -0.07 -22.00 -1.66
C GLU A 108 1.11 -22.82 -2.22
N SER A 109 1.00 -23.37 -3.43
CA SER A 109 2.05 -24.21 -4.05
C SER A 109 3.34 -23.43 -4.38
N TYR A 110 3.21 -22.18 -4.87
CA TYR A 110 4.38 -21.36 -5.21
C TYR A 110 5.11 -20.89 -3.95
N LEU A 111 4.33 -20.56 -2.93
CA LEU A 111 4.77 -19.93 -1.70
C LEU A 111 5.37 -20.93 -0.71
N SER A 112 4.81 -22.14 -0.57
CA SER A 112 5.38 -23.23 0.23
C SER A 112 6.78 -23.63 -0.23
N ARG A 113 7.03 -23.66 -1.54
CA ARG A 113 8.36 -23.99 -2.12
C ARG A 113 9.45 -22.96 -1.83
N LEU A 114 9.08 -21.73 -1.45
CA LEU A 114 10.01 -20.65 -1.08
C LEU A 114 10.46 -20.73 0.39
N CYS A 115 9.75 -21.47 1.26
CA CYS A 115 10.03 -21.52 2.70
C CYS A 115 11.17 -22.47 3.10
N ASP A 116 11.52 -23.46 2.28
CA ASP A 116 12.61 -24.43 2.56
C ASP A 116 14.02 -23.90 2.19
N SER A 117 14.27 -22.60 2.35
CA SER A 117 15.26 -21.90 1.52
C SER A 117 16.58 -21.50 2.22
N SER A 118 16.80 -21.88 3.49
CA SER A 118 18.02 -21.49 4.23
C SER A 118 19.34 -21.94 3.56
N GLU A 119 19.32 -22.92 2.65
CA GLU A 119 20.50 -23.42 1.92
C GLU A 119 20.44 -23.20 0.39
N ARG A 120 19.37 -22.59 -0.14
CA ARG A 120 19.05 -22.57 -1.58
C ARG A 120 19.16 -21.17 -2.23
N GLY A 121 19.89 -20.23 -1.63
CA GLY A 121 19.92 -18.82 -2.07
C GLY A 121 20.24 -18.59 -3.56
N GLU A 122 21.08 -19.43 -4.17
CA GLU A 122 21.46 -19.33 -5.59
C GLU A 122 20.43 -19.94 -6.56
N GLU A 123 19.47 -20.71 -6.05
CA GLU A 123 18.40 -21.23 -6.87
C GLU A 123 17.57 -20.08 -7.46
N ARG A 124 17.19 -20.24 -8.73
CA ARG A 124 16.39 -19.25 -9.44
C ARG A 124 14.96 -19.72 -9.57
N VAL A 125 14.04 -18.84 -9.21
CA VAL A 125 12.62 -18.99 -9.48
C VAL A 125 12.34 -18.43 -10.87
N ASN A 126 11.89 -19.28 -11.79
CA ASN A 126 11.60 -18.93 -13.19
C ASN A 126 10.21 -19.39 -13.64
N TYR A 127 9.38 -19.87 -12.71
CA TYR A 127 8.08 -20.46 -12.98
C TYR A 127 6.90 -19.57 -12.57
N ILE A 128 7.15 -18.35 -12.07
CA ILE A 128 6.10 -17.41 -11.70
C ILE A 128 5.71 -16.60 -12.94
N PRO A 129 4.46 -16.70 -13.44
CA PRO A 129 4.02 -15.93 -14.59
C PRO A 129 4.15 -14.42 -14.36
N GLY A 130 4.67 -13.70 -15.35
CA GLY A 130 4.86 -12.25 -15.30
C GLY A 130 6.11 -11.79 -14.53
N ILE A 131 6.83 -12.68 -13.84
CA ILE A 131 8.05 -12.34 -13.11
C ILE A 131 9.26 -12.96 -13.82
N SER A 132 10.24 -12.11 -14.15
CA SER A 132 11.52 -12.56 -14.68
C SER A 132 12.27 -13.44 -13.69
N SER A 133 13.15 -14.32 -14.19
CA SER A 133 13.92 -15.22 -13.34
C SER A 133 14.66 -14.46 -12.23
N ILE A 134 14.38 -14.78 -10.97
CA ILE A 134 14.91 -14.11 -9.77
C ILE A 134 15.56 -15.14 -8.83
N ARG A 135 16.65 -14.78 -8.14
CA ARG A 135 17.26 -15.69 -7.16
C ARG A 135 16.41 -15.76 -5.90
N LEU A 136 16.41 -16.91 -5.23
CA LEU A 136 15.77 -17.03 -3.92
C LEU A 136 16.35 -16.02 -2.93
N ALA A 137 17.66 -15.75 -2.97
CA ALA A 137 18.29 -14.74 -2.12
C ALA A 137 17.78 -13.30 -2.36
N ASP A 138 17.25 -13.00 -3.55
CA ASP A 138 16.71 -11.68 -3.88
C ASP A 138 15.20 -11.57 -3.57
N PHE A 139 14.55 -12.66 -3.14
CA PHE A 139 13.13 -12.64 -2.79
C PHE A 139 12.95 -11.91 -1.45
N PRO A 140 12.03 -10.93 -1.35
CA PRO A 140 11.89 -10.08 -0.16
C PRO A 140 11.53 -10.85 1.14
N TYR A 141 11.07 -12.09 1.02
CA TYR A 141 10.69 -12.94 2.15
C TYR A 141 11.76 -13.98 2.56
N PHE A 142 12.86 -14.07 1.80
CA PHE A 142 13.91 -15.08 2.00
C PHE A 142 14.65 -14.94 3.35
N SER A 143 14.85 -13.70 3.81
CA SER A 143 15.65 -13.41 5.01
C SER A 143 14.82 -13.12 6.28
N ILE A 144 13.49 -13.13 6.19
CA ILE A 144 12.66 -12.89 7.38
C ILE A 144 12.57 -14.19 8.18
N ALA A 145 13.46 -14.31 9.17
CA ALA A 145 13.44 -15.37 10.17
C ALA A 145 12.00 -15.54 10.71
N LYS A 146 11.42 -16.73 10.53
CA LYS A 146 9.98 -17.10 10.64
C LYS A 146 9.18 -17.08 9.32
N GLY A 147 9.74 -17.62 8.24
CA GLY A 147 9.09 -17.73 6.92
C GLY A 147 7.67 -18.29 6.95
N GLU A 148 7.37 -19.33 7.76
CA GLU A 148 6.03 -19.93 7.84
C GLU A 148 4.96 -18.97 8.40
N ALA A 149 5.26 -18.24 9.47
CA ALA A 149 4.30 -17.33 10.10
C ALA A 149 3.98 -16.14 9.20
N VAL A 150 5.00 -15.61 8.51
CA VAL A 150 4.83 -14.52 7.52
C VAL A 150 4.06 -15.01 6.30
N LEU A 151 4.28 -16.26 5.90
CA LEU A 151 3.61 -16.84 4.75
C LEU A 151 2.10 -17.01 4.96
N GLY A 152 1.70 -17.58 6.10
CA GLY A 152 0.28 -17.72 6.42
C GLY A 152 -0.46 -16.36 6.38
N ARG A 153 0.19 -15.31 6.85
CA ARG A 153 -0.35 -13.93 6.79
C ARG A 153 -0.40 -13.35 5.39
N ALA A 154 0.62 -13.59 4.57
CA ALA A 154 0.61 -13.17 3.17
C ALA A 154 -0.55 -13.84 2.39
N LEU A 155 -0.80 -15.12 2.64
CA LEU A 155 -1.94 -15.86 2.07
C LEU A 155 -3.29 -15.30 2.53
N GLU A 156 -3.45 -15.00 3.83
CA GLU A 156 -4.65 -14.32 4.36
C GLU A 156 -4.87 -12.95 3.69
N GLY A 157 -3.80 -12.19 3.47
CA GLY A 157 -3.84 -10.91 2.76
C GLY A 157 -4.29 -11.07 1.30
N ILE A 158 -3.73 -12.03 0.57
CA ILE A 158 -4.14 -12.34 -0.82
C ILE A 158 -5.61 -12.75 -0.87
N SER A 159 -6.04 -13.63 0.03
CA SER A 159 -7.44 -14.04 0.13
C SER A 159 -8.34 -12.82 0.33
N SER A 160 -8.00 -11.94 1.28
CA SER A 160 -8.77 -10.72 1.56
C SER A 160 -8.79 -9.74 0.37
N ALA A 161 -7.68 -9.59 -0.35
CA ALA A 161 -7.60 -8.73 -1.53
C ALA A 161 -8.53 -9.24 -2.65
N THR A 162 -8.65 -10.55 -2.81
CA THR A 162 -9.51 -11.18 -3.83
C THR A 162 -11.00 -11.08 -3.48
N GLU A 163 -11.30 -10.76 -2.23
CA GLU A 163 -12.63 -10.46 -1.74
C GLU A 163 -13.07 -9.01 -1.96
N SER A 164 -12.17 -8.13 -2.43
CA SER A 164 -12.46 -6.72 -2.63
C SER A 164 -13.16 -6.42 -3.97
N GLN A 165 -13.59 -5.16 -4.19
CA GLN A 165 -14.12 -4.75 -5.49
C GLN A 165 -13.04 -4.55 -6.54
N CYS A 166 -11.88 -4.07 -6.12
CA CYS A 166 -10.77 -3.78 -6.98
C CYS A 166 -9.45 -3.76 -6.23
N ILE A 167 -8.38 -4.11 -6.92
CA ILE A 167 -7.00 -3.98 -6.45
C ILE A 167 -6.39 -2.75 -7.10
N LEU A 168 -5.76 -1.91 -6.28
CA LEU A 168 -5.05 -0.71 -6.72
C LEU A 168 -3.54 -0.95 -6.58
N PHE A 169 -2.82 -1.02 -7.69
CA PHE A 169 -1.37 -1.05 -7.69
C PHE A 169 -0.82 0.37 -7.72
N ASN A 170 0.02 0.68 -6.73
CA ASN A 170 0.80 1.91 -6.69
C ASN A 170 2.07 1.80 -7.55
N SER A 171 1.90 1.49 -8.83
CA SER A 171 2.98 1.41 -9.82
C SER A 171 2.48 1.87 -11.18
N PHE A 172 3.41 2.14 -12.09
CA PHE A 172 3.10 2.41 -13.49
C PHE A 172 2.83 1.10 -14.22
N TYR A 173 1.76 1.04 -15.02
CA TYR A 173 1.44 -0.16 -15.80
C TYR A 173 2.60 -0.53 -16.74
N GLU A 174 3.24 0.44 -17.38
CA GLU A 174 4.33 0.22 -18.33
C GLU A 174 5.57 -0.43 -17.70
N LEU A 175 5.75 -0.32 -16.39
CA LEU A 175 6.87 -0.95 -15.68
C LEU A 175 6.57 -2.39 -15.24
N GLU A 176 5.30 -2.75 -15.08
CA GLU A 176 4.87 -4.02 -14.47
C GLU A 176 3.83 -4.77 -15.33
N ASN A 177 3.69 -4.40 -16.60
CA ASN A 177 2.64 -4.91 -17.49
C ASN A 177 2.55 -6.44 -17.51
N ASP A 178 3.68 -7.14 -17.60
CA ASP A 178 3.75 -8.60 -17.62
C ASP A 178 3.19 -9.22 -16.33
N VAL A 179 3.47 -8.64 -15.16
CA VAL A 179 2.94 -9.07 -13.85
C VAL A 179 1.44 -8.87 -13.82
N ILE A 180 1.00 -7.70 -14.27
CA ILE A 180 -0.39 -7.28 -14.18
C ILE A 180 -1.29 -8.06 -15.12
N ASP A 181 -0.85 -8.25 -16.36
CA ASP A 181 -1.62 -9.02 -17.34
C ASP A 181 -1.64 -10.50 -16.94
N SER A 182 -0.57 -11.01 -16.33
CA SER A 182 -0.55 -12.34 -15.71
C SER A 182 -1.52 -12.47 -14.54
N LEU A 183 -1.66 -11.45 -13.70
CA LEU A 183 -2.63 -11.42 -12.61
C LEU A 183 -4.06 -11.33 -13.14
N ARG A 184 -4.34 -10.42 -14.08
CA ARG A 184 -5.66 -10.25 -14.72
C ARG A 184 -6.16 -11.53 -15.38
N ALA A 185 -5.25 -12.33 -15.94
CA ALA A 185 -5.59 -13.63 -16.53
C ALA A 185 -6.04 -14.66 -15.48
N LYS A 186 -5.69 -14.47 -14.20
CA LYS A 186 -5.92 -15.43 -13.11
C LYS A 186 -7.02 -15.00 -12.13
N ILE A 187 -7.18 -13.71 -11.88
CA ILE A 187 -8.10 -13.20 -10.86
C ILE A 187 -9.27 -12.44 -11.51
N GLN A 188 -10.49 -12.68 -11.03
CA GLN A 188 -11.71 -12.08 -11.62
C GLN A 188 -12.02 -10.67 -11.10
N ILE A 189 -11.11 -10.09 -10.30
CA ILE A 189 -11.27 -8.78 -9.69
C ILE A 189 -10.71 -7.67 -10.59
N SER A 190 -11.30 -6.47 -10.52
CA SER A 190 -10.82 -5.31 -11.29
C SER A 190 -9.45 -4.86 -10.77
N ILE A 191 -8.45 -4.77 -11.65
CA ILE A 191 -7.10 -4.30 -11.30
C ILE A 191 -6.82 -2.95 -11.95
N TYR A 192 -6.51 -1.95 -11.13
CA TYR A 192 -6.19 -0.59 -11.54
C TYR A 192 -4.78 -0.19 -11.13
N HIS A 193 -4.17 0.66 -11.96
CA HIS A 193 -2.87 1.27 -11.72
C HIS A 193 -3.06 2.74 -11.44
N VAL A 194 -2.65 3.18 -10.25
CA VAL A 194 -2.85 4.58 -9.80
C VAL A 194 -1.52 5.24 -9.45
N GLY A 195 -0.41 4.58 -9.76
CA GLY A 195 0.90 4.93 -9.23
C GLY A 195 1.85 5.57 -10.22
N PRO A 196 3.00 6.02 -9.68
CA PRO A 196 3.33 6.02 -8.26
C PRO A 196 2.77 7.30 -7.62
N THR A 197 2.05 7.13 -6.52
CA THR A 197 1.47 8.22 -5.71
C THR A 197 2.56 8.86 -4.84
N ILE A 198 3.60 9.33 -5.51
CA ILE A 198 4.71 10.11 -4.94
C ILE A 198 4.17 11.53 -4.67
N PRO A 199 4.67 12.25 -3.65
CA PRO A 199 4.38 13.67 -3.52
C PRO A 199 5.09 14.41 -4.67
N TYR A 200 4.48 14.43 -5.84
CA TYR A 200 4.80 15.45 -6.83
C TYR A 200 4.03 16.68 -6.40
N MET A 201 4.75 17.80 -6.24
CA MET A 201 4.29 19.09 -5.75
C MET A 201 2.78 19.28 -5.78
N THR A 202 2.21 19.72 -4.65
CA THR A 202 0.79 20.04 -4.59
C THR A 202 0.45 20.95 -5.78
N LEU A 203 -0.67 20.69 -6.48
CA LEU A 203 -1.12 21.57 -7.57
C LEU A 203 -1.21 23.04 -7.09
N HIS A 204 -1.41 23.23 -5.79
CA HIS A 204 -1.31 24.51 -5.09
C HIS A 204 0.09 25.14 -5.14
N GLU A 205 1.17 24.38 -4.92
CA GLU A 205 2.56 24.83 -5.10
C GLU A 205 2.85 25.19 -6.56
N MET A 206 2.34 24.41 -7.54
CA MET A 206 2.48 24.76 -8.95
C MET A 206 1.74 26.07 -9.29
N THR A 207 0.55 26.26 -8.72
CA THR A 207 -0.25 27.48 -8.93
C THR A 207 0.41 28.68 -8.25
N ALA A 208 0.95 28.50 -7.04
CA ALA A 208 1.70 29.53 -6.31
C ALA A 208 3.02 29.90 -7.01
N MET A 209 3.75 28.93 -7.55
CA MET A 209 4.98 29.15 -8.34
C MET A 209 4.68 29.80 -9.70
N ALA A 210 3.58 29.42 -10.37
CA ALA A 210 3.13 30.06 -11.61
C ALA A 210 2.69 31.51 -11.39
N MET A 211 2.04 31.82 -10.25
CA MET A 211 1.68 33.19 -9.86
C MET A 211 2.91 34.02 -9.42
N ALA A 212 3.95 33.38 -8.88
CA ALA A 212 5.20 34.04 -8.49
C ALA A 212 6.09 34.42 -9.70
N HIS A 213 5.89 33.78 -10.86
CA HIS A 213 6.57 34.08 -12.12
C HIS A 213 5.67 34.85 -13.11
N GLY A 214 5.10 35.98 -12.66
CA GLY A 214 4.47 36.96 -13.56
C GLY A 214 5.48 37.58 -14.55
N PRO A 215 5.03 38.11 -15.70
CA PRO A 215 5.92 38.54 -16.78
C PRO A 215 6.87 39.64 -16.29
N SER A 216 8.18 39.37 -16.42
CA SER A 216 9.25 40.32 -16.13
C SER A 216 8.98 41.64 -16.85
N GLN A 217 8.75 42.71 -16.08
CA GLN A 217 8.66 44.05 -16.64
C GLN A 217 10.02 44.41 -17.24
N ARG A 218 10.10 44.44 -18.58
CA ARG A 218 11.17 45.17 -19.27
C ARG A 218 10.98 46.65 -18.94
N GLY A 219 11.87 47.19 -18.12
CA GLY A 219 12.05 48.63 -17.98
C GLY A 219 12.62 49.21 -19.28
N PRO A 220 12.25 50.45 -19.65
CA PRO A 220 12.71 51.07 -20.89
C PRO A 220 14.15 51.58 -20.74
N LEU A 221 14.99 51.30 -21.74
CA LEU A 221 16.12 52.12 -22.15
C LEU A 221 15.99 52.37 -23.65
#